data_AF-A0A328S7R3-F1
#
_entry.id   AF-A0A328S7R3-F1
#
_cell.length_a   1.000
_cell.length_b   1.000
_cell.length_c   1.000
_cell.angle_alpha   90.00
_cell.angle_beta   90.00
_cell.angle_gamma   90.00
#
_symmetry.space_group_name_H-M   'P 1'
#
loop_
_entity.id
_entity.type
_entity.pdbx_description
1 polymer ?
#
loop_
_entity_poly.entity_id
_entity_poly.type
_entity_poly.pdbx_seq_one_letter_code
_entity_poly.pdbx_strand_id
1 'polypeptide(L)'
;MKCHCNDNCIENTNKLLENIEDFYLPCEECSTKKLKKSLPIKRQVKLENITSDYGLCNKCNKRNIDYVMAHILKILIENGFHNDMASIRKTGSPLITPGIYLEKQPYLSENTLIILVDDVNKSTAQLIIDEVPEVKGVLKGNINDTVGQISENNDIYNYELMAGCDIRVDIQESDAGKIIIYKQQSKIHIEYPKIQSPKLLELKEVLDKYDNPTVIDAMCGPGTLGIYALKRNAQKVVFNDIYPEAIDNLKVNLDINQIESDKYEIYNKSIEDLSEDTEIKYDIGLIDAFPNVDTSDYQAQLKKICREVIII
;
A
#
# COMPACT_ATOMS: atom_id res chain seq x y z
N MET A 1 -6.40 -12.67 3.25
CA MET A 1 -6.87 -11.62 2.30
C MET A 1 -7.95 -12.19 1.36
N LYS A 2 -8.98 -11.42 1.00
CA LYS A 2 -10.03 -11.85 0.04
C LYS A 2 -10.21 -10.79 -1.06
N CYS A 3 -10.02 -11.17 -2.33
CA CYS A 3 -10.43 -10.32 -3.47
C CYS A 3 -11.95 -10.26 -3.52
N HIS A 4 -12.48 -9.04 -3.63
CA HIS A 4 -13.92 -8.77 -3.78
C HIS A 4 -14.33 -8.60 -5.26
N CYS A 5 -13.36 -8.75 -6.15
CA CYS A 5 -13.47 -8.82 -7.60
C CYS A 5 -13.68 -10.25 -8.09
N ASN A 6 -14.07 -10.40 -9.36
CA ASN A 6 -14.10 -11.71 -10.02
C ASN A 6 -12.74 -12.12 -10.61
N ASP A 7 -11.73 -11.24 -10.55
CA ASP A 7 -10.49 -11.34 -11.36
C ASP A 7 -9.27 -11.90 -10.62
N ASN A 8 -9.43 -12.46 -9.42
CA ASN A 8 -8.34 -12.99 -8.59
C ASN A 8 -7.10 -12.06 -8.56
N CYS A 9 -7.22 -10.92 -7.88
CA CYS A 9 -6.21 -9.86 -7.89
C CYS A 9 -4.89 -10.13 -7.16
N ILE A 10 -4.63 -11.37 -6.75
CA ILE A 10 -3.35 -11.79 -6.19
C ILE A 10 -2.68 -12.64 -7.27
N GLU A 11 -1.64 -12.08 -7.88
CA GLU A 11 -0.93 -12.69 -9.00
C GLU A 11 0.34 -13.39 -8.54
N ASN A 12 0.78 -14.40 -9.30
CA ASN A 12 2.09 -15.00 -9.07
C ASN A 12 3.21 -13.99 -9.38
N THR A 13 4.26 -14.00 -8.56
CA THR A 13 5.45 -13.14 -8.66
C THR A 13 6.03 -13.02 -10.07
N ASN A 14 6.18 -14.12 -10.82
CA ASN A 14 6.76 -14.06 -12.16
C ASN A 14 5.92 -13.24 -13.14
N LYS A 15 4.60 -13.41 -13.07
CA LYS A 15 3.65 -12.67 -13.91
C LYS A 15 3.57 -11.20 -13.52
N LEU A 16 3.56 -10.91 -12.21
CA LEU A 16 3.55 -9.54 -11.69
C LEU A 16 4.78 -8.74 -12.13
N LEU A 17 5.96 -9.38 -12.13
CA LEU A 17 7.22 -8.71 -12.46
C LEU A 17 7.47 -8.64 -13.98
N GLU A 18 6.65 -9.32 -14.78
CA GLU A 18 6.76 -9.27 -16.23
C GLU A 18 6.46 -7.84 -16.73
N ASN A 19 7.43 -7.23 -17.42
CA ASN A 19 7.33 -5.86 -17.95
C ASN A 19 7.08 -4.77 -16.90
N ILE A 20 7.40 -5.00 -15.61
CA ILE A 20 7.12 -4.04 -14.54
C ILE A 20 7.82 -2.69 -14.74
N GLU A 21 9.00 -2.68 -15.35
CA GLU A 21 9.79 -1.47 -15.63
C GLU A 21 9.11 -0.54 -16.64
N ASP A 22 8.39 -1.11 -17.61
CA ASP A 22 7.69 -0.37 -18.66
C ASP A 22 6.18 -0.21 -18.38
N PHE A 23 5.70 -0.74 -17.26
CA PHE A 23 4.27 -0.88 -16.95
C PHE A 23 3.52 0.46 -17.03
N TYR A 24 4.11 1.54 -16.53
CA TYR A 24 3.52 2.87 -16.54
C TYR A 24 4.04 3.80 -17.64
N LEU A 25 4.93 3.32 -18.52
CA LEU A 25 5.47 4.14 -19.59
C LEU A 25 4.41 4.40 -20.68
N PRO A 26 4.36 5.64 -21.21
CA PRO A 26 3.57 5.95 -22.40
C PRO A 26 4.19 5.33 -23.65
N CYS A 27 3.36 5.03 -24.65
CA CYS A 27 3.86 4.84 -26.01
C CYS A 27 4.01 6.20 -26.72
N GLU A 28 4.61 6.19 -27.90
CA GLU A 28 4.87 7.40 -28.72
C GLU A 28 3.59 8.18 -29.10
N GLU A 29 2.43 7.52 -29.08
CA GLU A 29 1.13 8.11 -29.45
C GLU A 29 0.32 8.59 -28.23
N CYS A 30 0.83 8.40 -27.01
CA CYS A 30 0.16 8.91 -25.82
C CYS A 30 0.18 10.45 -25.80
N SER A 31 -0.95 11.05 -25.43
CA SER A 31 -1.04 12.50 -25.23
C SER A 31 -0.08 12.94 -24.13
N THR A 32 0.78 13.90 -24.44
CA THR A 32 1.72 14.54 -23.48
C THR A 32 1.15 15.80 -22.84
N LYS A 33 -0.06 16.21 -23.22
CA LYS A 33 -0.71 17.40 -22.68
C LYS A 33 -1.02 17.18 -21.21
N LYS A 34 -0.68 18.17 -20.38
CA LYS A 34 -0.87 18.12 -18.92
C LYS A 34 -1.99 19.03 -18.47
N LEU A 35 -2.74 18.61 -17.46
CA LEU A 35 -3.66 19.46 -16.72
C LEU A 35 -2.91 20.20 -15.61
N LYS A 36 -3.24 21.46 -15.39
CA LYS A 36 -2.74 22.24 -14.25
C LYS A 36 -3.50 21.78 -13.00
N LYS A 37 -2.80 21.07 -12.11
CA LYS A 37 -3.39 20.42 -10.93
C LYS A 37 -4.15 21.36 -9.98
N SER A 38 -3.71 22.61 -9.87
CA SER A 38 -4.30 23.62 -8.98
C SER A 38 -5.40 24.45 -9.62
N LEU A 39 -5.55 24.41 -10.95
CA LEU A 39 -6.55 25.19 -11.64
C LEU A 39 -7.88 24.41 -11.68
N PRO A 40 -9.03 25.05 -11.44
CA PRO A 40 -10.33 24.41 -11.56
C PRO A 40 -10.49 23.70 -12.90
N ILE A 41 -11.07 22.50 -12.89
CA ILE A 41 -11.15 21.65 -14.10
C ILE A 41 -11.95 22.33 -15.22
N LYS A 42 -13.06 23.00 -14.86
CA LYS A 42 -13.94 23.76 -15.77
C LYS A 42 -13.23 24.91 -16.50
N ARG A 43 -12.11 25.42 -15.96
CA ARG A 43 -11.29 26.46 -16.62
C ARG A 43 -10.31 25.90 -17.64
N GLN A 44 -10.18 24.58 -17.73
CA GLN A 44 -9.20 23.89 -18.56
C GLN A 44 -9.87 23.04 -19.65
N VAL A 45 -10.98 22.39 -19.29
CA VAL A 45 -11.71 21.46 -20.14
C VAL A 45 -13.20 21.60 -19.81
N LYS A 46 -14.03 21.53 -20.84
CA LYS A 46 -15.49 21.41 -20.68
C LYS A 46 -15.82 20.02 -20.12
N LEU A 47 -16.62 19.94 -19.06
CA LEU A 47 -16.89 18.68 -18.36
C LEU A 47 -17.55 17.65 -19.29
N GLU A 48 -18.41 18.09 -20.20
CA GLU A 48 -19.07 17.26 -21.21
C GLU A 48 -18.09 16.58 -22.18
N ASN A 49 -16.87 17.08 -22.32
CA ASN A 49 -15.84 16.48 -23.17
C ASN A 49 -15.03 15.39 -22.45
N ILE A 50 -15.15 15.28 -21.13
CA ILE A 50 -14.43 14.27 -20.35
C ILE A 50 -15.29 13.01 -20.33
N THR A 51 -14.96 12.07 -21.22
CA THR A 51 -15.61 10.76 -21.38
C THR A 51 -14.61 9.63 -21.08
N SER A 52 -15.04 8.37 -21.20
CA SER A 52 -14.18 7.18 -21.08
C SER A 52 -12.93 7.28 -21.98
N ASP A 53 -13.09 7.82 -23.18
CA ASP A 53 -12.04 7.88 -24.21
C ASP A 53 -11.17 9.15 -24.08
N TYR A 54 -11.56 10.11 -23.23
CA TYR A 54 -10.86 11.38 -23.12
C TYR A 54 -9.44 11.18 -22.58
N GLY A 55 -8.45 11.44 -23.44
CA GLY A 55 -7.03 11.28 -23.11
C GLY A 55 -6.53 9.83 -23.12
N LEU A 56 -7.38 8.86 -23.48
CA LEU A 56 -7.01 7.46 -23.65
C LEU A 56 -6.24 7.29 -24.96
N CYS A 57 -5.14 6.53 -24.92
CA CYS A 57 -4.34 6.26 -26.11
C CYS A 57 -4.90 5.06 -26.89
N ASN A 58 -5.24 5.26 -28.16
CA ASN A 58 -5.80 4.20 -29.02
C ASN A 58 -4.82 3.04 -29.32
N LYS A 59 -3.52 3.21 -29.06
CA LYS A 59 -2.49 2.20 -29.34
C LYS A 59 -2.17 1.31 -28.16
N CYS A 60 -2.00 1.88 -26.98
CA CYS A 60 -1.62 1.14 -25.78
C CYS A 60 -2.72 1.06 -24.71
N ASN A 61 -3.87 1.70 -24.94
CA ASN A 61 -4.99 1.78 -23.99
C ASN A 61 -4.60 2.30 -22.61
N LYS A 62 -3.55 3.14 -22.54
CA LYS A 62 -3.16 3.84 -21.32
C LYS A 62 -3.55 5.31 -21.37
N ARG A 63 -3.79 5.88 -20.19
CA ARG A 63 -4.17 7.28 -20.00
C ARG A 63 -3.33 7.93 -18.92
N ASN A 64 -2.88 9.18 -19.14
CA ASN A 64 -2.15 9.91 -18.10
C ASN A 64 -3.03 10.06 -16.84
N ILE A 65 -2.45 9.82 -15.67
CA ILE A 65 -3.17 9.87 -14.38
C ILE A 65 -3.95 11.18 -14.16
N ASP A 66 -3.45 12.33 -14.63
CA ASP A 66 -4.16 13.60 -14.44
C ASP A 66 -5.51 13.61 -15.18
N TYR A 67 -5.64 12.91 -16.31
CA TYR A 67 -6.91 12.72 -17.02
C TYR A 67 -7.84 11.73 -16.33
N VAL A 68 -7.30 10.66 -15.75
CA VAL A 68 -8.07 9.72 -14.92
C VAL A 68 -8.68 10.47 -13.73
N MET A 69 -7.88 11.26 -13.01
CA MET A 69 -8.33 12.07 -11.88
C MET A 69 -9.34 13.15 -12.29
N ALA A 70 -9.24 13.68 -13.52
CA ALA A 70 -10.22 14.62 -14.06
C ALA A 70 -11.56 13.95 -14.35
N HIS A 71 -11.56 12.70 -14.84
CA HIS A 71 -12.79 11.95 -15.09
C HIS A 71 -13.51 11.61 -13.78
N ILE A 72 -12.78 11.14 -12.77
CA ILE A 72 -13.32 10.91 -11.42
C ILE A 72 -13.89 12.22 -10.86
N LEU A 73 -13.17 13.34 -10.97
CA LEU A 73 -13.63 14.63 -10.47
C LEU A 73 -14.93 15.09 -11.13
N LYS A 74 -15.06 14.89 -12.45
CA LYS A 74 -16.32 15.19 -13.17
C LYS A 74 -17.49 14.45 -12.53
N ILE A 75 -17.36 13.13 -12.34
CA ILE A 75 -18.41 12.30 -11.75
C ILE A 75 -18.76 12.80 -10.35
N LEU A 76 -17.76 13.13 -9.52
CA LEU A 76 -17.98 13.68 -8.19
C LEU A 76 -18.70 15.04 -8.21
N ILE A 77 -18.40 15.92 -9.18
CA ILE A 77 -19.08 17.20 -9.35
C ILE A 77 -20.54 17.00 -9.78
N GLU A 78 -20.78 16.16 -10.79
CA GLU A 78 -22.12 15.91 -11.33
C GLU A 78 -23.05 15.24 -10.31
N ASN A 79 -22.49 14.51 -9.35
CA ASN A 79 -23.21 13.87 -8.24
C ASN A 79 -23.19 14.68 -6.93
N GLY A 80 -22.66 15.91 -6.94
CA GLY A 80 -22.75 16.85 -5.81
C GLY A 80 -21.74 16.65 -4.68
N PHE A 81 -20.74 15.77 -4.83
CA PHE A 81 -19.65 15.58 -3.85
C PHE A 81 -18.57 16.68 -3.95
N HIS A 82 -18.50 17.37 -5.08
CA HIS A 82 -17.65 18.54 -5.27
C HIS A 82 -18.35 19.66 -6.02
N ASN A 83 -17.83 20.88 -5.89
CA ASN A 83 -18.31 22.03 -6.66
C ASN A 83 -17.59 22.15 -8.01
N ASP A 84 -18.18 22.93 -8.93
CA ASP A 84 -17.66 23.13 -10.29
C ASP A 84 -16.33 23.92 -10.37
N MET A 85 -15.89 24.47 -9.23
CA MET A 85 -14.62 25.17 -9.06
C MET A 85 -13.53 24.26 -8.47
N ALA A 86 -13.82 22.98 -8.24
CA ALA A 86 -12.83 22.03 -7.79
C ALA A 86 -11.73 21.80 -8.85
N SER A 87 -10.53 21.50 -8.36
CA SER A 87 -9.38 21.11 -9.16
C SER A 87 -9.06 19.64 -8.91
N ILE A 88 -8.28 19.00 -9.79
CA ILE A 88 -7.95 17.57 -9.67
C ILE A 88 -7.13 17.22 -8.41
N ARG A 89 -6.61 18.20 -7.67
CA ARG A 89 -6.04 17.99 -6.32
C ARG A 89 -7.08 17.62 -5.27
N LYS A 90 -8.36 17.90 -5.53
CA LYS A 90 -9.47 17.65 -4.60
C LYS A 90 -10.18 16.35 -4.87
N THR A 91 -9.88 15.66 -5.97
CA THR A 91 -10.52 14.39 -6.34
C THR A 91 -10.36 13.30 -5.29
N GLY A 92 -9.19 13.22 -4.65
CA GLY A 92 -8.83 12.14 -3.72
C GLY A 92 -7.36 11.75 -3.86
N SER A 93 -6.98 10.70 -3.14
CA SER A 93 -5.63 10.14 -3.12
C SER A 93 -5.53 8.93 -4.05
N PRO A 94 -4.77 9.02 -5.17
CA PRO A 94 -4.62 7.92 -6.09
C PRO A 94 -3.62 6.88 -5.56
N LEU A 95 -4.06 5.64 -5.43
CA LEU A 95 -3.27 4.50 -4.98
C LEU A 95 -3.08 3.55 -6.16
N ILE A 96 -2.01 3.76 -6.92
CA ILE A 96 -1.69 2.93 -8.09
C ILE A 96 -1.31 1.51 -7.68
N THR A 97 -1.64 0.54 -8.54
CA THR A 97 -1.30 -0.88 -8.38
C THR A 97 -0.86 -1.47 -9.72
N PRO A 98 0.36 -2.00 -9.84
CA PRO A 98 1.39 -2.10 -8.80
C PRO A 98 1.91 -0.74 -8.32
N GLY A 99 2.04 -0.58 -7.00
CA GLY A 99 2.74 0.52 -6.38
C GLY A 99 4.24 0.33 -6.55
N ILE A 100 4.86 1.23 -7.29
CA ILE A 100 6.31 1.29 -7.48
C ILE A 100 6.76 2.74 -7.40
N TYR A 101 8.05 2.96 -7.14
CA TYR A 101 8.61 4.29 -7.29
C TYR A 101 8.59 4.71 -8.76
N LEU A 102 8.20 5.96 -9.03
CA LEU A 102 8.12 6.52 -10.37
C LEU A 102 8.82 7.88 -10.44
N GLU A 103 9.75 8.03 -11.38
CA GLU A 103 10.36 9.34 -11.68
C GLU A 103 9.41 10.29 -12.43
N LYS A 104 8.42 9.72 -13.13
CA LYS A 104 7.48 10.44 -13.98
C LYS A 104 6.05 10.05 -13.64
N GLN A 105 5.11 10.92 -13.99
CA GLN A 105 3.69 10.59 -13.82
C GLN A 105 3.32 9.35 -14.63
N PRO A 106 2.56 8.40 -14.04
CA PRO A 106 2.19 7.18 -14.71
C PRO A 106 1.13 7.39 -15.79
N TYR A 107 1.18 6.54 -16.81
CA TYR A 107 0.07 6.28 -17.72
C TYR A 107 -0.57 4.98 -17.29
N LEU A 108 -1.81 5.07 -16.83
CA LEU A 108 -2.57 3.99 -16.21
C LEU A 108 -3.29 3.18 -17.27
N SER A 109 -3.24 1.86 -17.14
CA SER A 109 -4.11 0.93 -17.86
C SER A 109 -5.34 0.58 -17.03
N GLU A 110 -6.26 -0.18 -17.61
CA GLU A 110 -7.45 -0.68 -16.92
C GLU A 110 -7.11 -1.36 -15.58
N ASN A 111 -7.94 -1.14 -14.56
CA ASN A 111 -7.84 -1.76 -13.24
C ASN A 111 -6.50 -1.56 -12.49
N THR A 112 -5.80 -0.44 -12.71
CA THR A 112 -4.50 -0.13 -12.06
C THR A 112 -4.57 0.97 -11.00
N LEU A 113 -5.76 1.44 -10.64
CA LEU A 113 -5.96 2.50 -9.66
C LEU A 113 -7.00 2.14 -8.61
N ILE A 114 -6.65 2.30 -7.35
CA ILE A 114 -7.62 2.44 -6.26
C ILE A 114 -7.66 3.93 -5.91
N ILE A 115 -8.85 4.50 -5.77
CA ILE A 115 -9.02 5.90 -5.38
C ILE A 115 -9.58 5.99 -3.96
N LEU A 116 -8.89 6.70 -3.07
CA LEU A 116 -9.40 7.07 -1.75
C LEU A 116 -9.97 8.49 -1.82
N VAL A 117 -11.26 8.64 -1.54
CA VAL A 117 -11.96 9.93 -1.54
C VAL A 117 -12.53 10.23 -0.15
N ASP A 118 -12.57 11.51 0.23
CA ASP A 118 -13.02 11.92 1.57
C ASP A 118 -14.49 11.52 1.81
N ASP A 119 -15.35 11.70 0.79
CA ASP A 119 -16.76 11.34 0.85
C ASP A 119 -17.31 10.95 -0.52
N VAL A 120 -18.13 9.90 -0.54
CA VAL A 120 -18.84 9.37 -1.71
C VAL A 120 -19.94 8.42 -1.23
N ASN A 121 -20.98 8.19 -2.03
CA ASN A 121 -21.97 7.14 -1.79
C ASN A 121 -21.73 5.93 -2.72
N LYS A 122 -22.37 4.79 -2.42
CA LYS A 122 -22.17 3.55 -3.20
C LYS A 122 -22.56 3.68 -4.67
N SER A 123 -23.63 4.43 -4.99
CA SER A 123 -24.07 4.61 -6.38
C SER A 123 -23.07 5.41 -7.20
N THR A 124 -22.49 6.48 -6.64
CA THR A 124 -21.47 7.29 -7.31
C THR A 124 -20.15 6.55 -7.40
N ALA A 125 -19.80 5.77 -6.37
CA ALA A 125 -18.62 4.90 -6.40
C ALA A 125 -18.74 3.83 -7.50
N GLN A 126 -19.91 3.22 -7.67
CA GLN A 126 -20.15 2.28 -8.77
C GLN A 126 -20.06 2.97 -10.13
N LEU A 127 -20.62 4.18 -10.27
CA LEU A 127 -20.51 4.97 -11.50
C LEU A 127 -19.04 5.28 -11.86
N ILE A 128 -18.17 5.53 -10.87
CA ILE A 128 -16.73 5.69 -11.10
C ILE A 128 -16.11 4.41 -11.66
N ILE A 129 -16.45 3.24 -11.12
CA ILE A 129 -15.97 1.96 -11.65
C ILE A 129 -16.44 1.75 -13.09
N ASP A 130 -17.72 2.05 -13.37
CA ASP A 130 -18.33 1.78 -14.67
C ASP A 130 -17.82 2.74 -15.77
N GLU A 131 -17.51 4.00 -15.45
CA GLU A 131 -17.11 5.02 -16.43
C GLU A 131 -15.59 5.28 -16.50
N VAL A 132 -14.81 4.88 -15.49
CA VAL A 132 -13.36 5.16 -15.40
C VAL A 132 -12.58 3.84 -15.41
N PRO A 133 -12.19 3.30 -16.58
CA PRO A 133 -11.68 1.93 -16.71
C PRO A 133 -10.43 1.63 -15.86
N GLU A 134 -9.60 2.62 -15.59
CA GLU A 134 -8.40 2.45 -14.78
C GLU A 134 -8.71 2.25 -13.30
N VAL A 135 -9.89 2.67 -12.83
CA VAL A 135 -10.30 2.55 -11.43
C VAL A 135 -10.83 1.15 -11.16
N LYS A 136 -10.08 0.42 -10.34
CA LYS A 136 -10.40 -0.92 -9.85
C LYS A 136 -11.22 -0.89 -8.56
N GLY A 137 -11.06 0.15 -7.75
CA GLY A 137 -11.68 0.24 -6.43
C GLY A 137 -11.83 1.67 -5.94
N VAL A 138 -12.91 1.92 -5.22
CA VAL A 138 -13.21 3.22 -4.60
C VAL A 138 -13.32 3.05 -3.10
N LEU A 139 -12.46 3.73 -2.36
CA LEU A 139 -12.44 3.79 -0.91
C LEU A 139 -12.98 5.14 -0.43
N LYS A 140 -13.69 5.13 0.68
CA LYS A 140 -14.10 6.33 1.42
C LYS A 140 -13.33 6.43 2.74
N GLY A 141 -12.77 7.61 2.99
CA GLY A 141 -12.07 7.93 4.24
C GLY A 141 -11.04 9.04 4.06
N ASN A 142 -10.40 9.45 5.15
CA ASN A 142 -9.38 10.50 5.12
C ASN A 142 -7.98 9.87 5.15
N ILE A 143 -7.11 10.28 4.23
CA ILE A 143 -5.72 9.78 4.15
C ILE A 143 -4.91 10.06 5.43
N ASN A 144 -5.32 11.03 6.23
CA ASN A 144 -4.64 11.37 7.48
C ASN A 144 -5.10 10.51 8.67
N ASP A 145 -6.15 9.71 8.51
CA ASP A 145 -6.61 8.80 9.56
C ASP A 145 -5.71 7.57 9.61
N THR A 146 -5.36 7.13 10.82
CA THR A 146 -4.57 5.92 11.05
C THR A 146 -5.46 4.69 10.85
N VAL A 147 -5.26 3.99 9.74
CA VAL A 147 -5.89 2.69 9.46
C VAL A 147 -5.16 1.56 10.16
N GLY A 148 -5.92 0.71 10.85
CA GLY A 148 -5.42 -0.42 11.64
C GLY A 148 -5.80 -0.29 13.12
N GLN A 149 -4.97 -0.88 13.97
CA GLN A 149 -5.12 -0.85 15.42
C GLN A 149 -3.80 -0.42 16.06
N ILE A 150 -3.84 0.64 16.89
CA ILE A 150 -2.62 1.19 17.54
C ILE A 150 -2.17 0.31 18.71
N SER A 151 -3.10 -0.15 19.53
CA SER A 151 -2.88 -1.07 20.65
C SER A 151 -4.12 -1.92 20.90
N GLU A 152 -3.99 -2.95 21.73
CA GLU A 152 -5.08 -3.83 22.15
C GLU A 152 -6.27 -3.07 22.79
N ASN A 153 -6.03 -1.86 23.29
CA ASN A 153 -7.03 -1.02 23.95
C ASN A 153 -7.68 0.01 23.00
N ASN A 154 -7.20 0.13 21.77
CA ASN A 154 -7.74 1.06 20.79
C ASN A 154 -8.74 0.39 19.86
N ASP A 155 -9.75 1.16 19.44
CA ASP A 155 -10.67 0.76 18.38
C ASP A 155 -9.93 0.60 17.04
N ILE A 156 -10.43 -0.34 16.24
CA ILE A 156 -9.97 -0.55 14.87
C ILE A 156 -10.62 0.48 13.96
N TYR A 157 -9.81 1.16 13.14
CA TYR A 157 -10.31 2.01 12.06
C TYR A 157 -9.90 1.45 10.70
N ASN A 158 -10.87 1.38 9.78
CA ASN A 158 -10.68 0.97 8.39
C ASN A 158 -11.36 1.98 7.47
N TYR A 159 -10.83 2.17 6.27
CA TYR A 159 -11.58 2.84 5.20
C TYR A 159 -12.77 1.99 4.77
N GLU A 160 -13.79 2.63 4.22
CA GLU A 160 -14.95 1.94 3.67
C GLU A 160 -14.72 1.60 2.19
N LEU A 161 -14.80 0.32 1.82
CA LEU A 161 -14.84 -0.08 0.41
C LEU A 161 -16.23 0.21 -0.16
N MET A 162 -16.32 1.19 -1.05
CA MET A 162 -17.58 1.69 -1.60
C MET A 162 -17.99 0.94 -2.88
N ALA A 163 -17.01 0.59 -3.73
CA ALA A 163 -17.21 -0.21 -4.94
C ALA A 163 -15.88 -0.87 -5.39
N GLY A 164 -16.00 -1.96 -6.14
CA GLY A 164 -14.85 -2.64 -6.76
C GLY A 164 -13.98 -3.46 -5.79
N CYS A 165 -12.67 -3.40 -6.00
CA CYS A 165 -11.68 -4.15 -5.23
C CYS A 165 -10.49 -3.28 -4.80
N ASP A 166 -10.08 -3.40 -3.55
CA ASP A 166 -9.01 -2.64 -2.93
C ASP A 166 -7.72 -3.44 -2.71
N ILE A 167 -7.58 -4.59 -3.36
CA ILE A 167 -6.30 -5.31 -3.35
C ILE A 167 -5.29 -4.53 -4.17
N ARG A 168 -4.29 -3.99 -3.48
CA ARG A 168 -3.13 -3.28 -4.01
C ARG A 168 -1.89 -4.12 -3.79
N VAL A 169 -0.95 -4.07 -4.73
CA VAL A 169 0.38 -4.64 -4.52
C VAL A 169 1.42 -3.54 -4.55
N ASP A 170 2.34 -3.55 -3.60
CA ASP A 170 3.55 -2.73 -3.56
C ASP A 170 4.76 -3.58 -3.91
N ILE A 171 5.66 -3.03 -4.73
CA ILE A 171 6.96 -3.63 -5.03
C ILE A 171 8.03 -2.67 -4.53
N GLN A 172 8.72 -3.09 -3.48
CA GLN A 172 9.81 -2.33 -2.86
C GLN A 172 11.15 -2.93 -3.31
N GLU A 173 11.96 -2.12 -3.98
CA GLU A 173 13.33 -2.48 -4.31
C GLU A 173 14.20 -2.52 -3.05
N SER A 174 15.12 -3.48 -2.99
CA SER A 174 16.11 -3.61 -1.92
C SER A 174 17.38 -4.28 -2.43
N ASP A 175 18.45 -4.25 -1.63
CA ASP A 175 19.69 -4.97 -1.94
C ASP A 175 19.60 -6.49 -1.76
N ALA A 176 18.52 -6.98 -1.13
CA ALA A 176 18.15 -8.40 -1.07
C ALA A 176 17.16 -8.80 -2.17
N GLY A 177 16.98 -7.94 -3.19
CA GLY A 177 16.01 -8.12 -4.27
C GLY A 177 14.64 -7.47 -3.98
N LYS A 178 13.68 -7.67 -4.88
CA LYS A 178 12.34 -7.09 -4.79
C LYS A 178 11.54 -7.72 -3.64
N ILE A 179 10.88 -6.90 -2.84
CA ILE A 179 9.91 -7.32 -1.82
C ILE A 179 8.51 -6.98 -2.33
N ILE A 180 7.63 -7.98 -2.40
CA ILE A 180 6.29 -7.83 -2.97
C ILE A 180 5.27 -7.89 -1.85
N ILE A 181 4.50 -6.83 -1.65
CA ILE A 181 3.58 -6.69 -0.52
C ILE A 181 2.18 -6.43 -1.06
N TYR A 182 1.34 -7.46 -1.08
CA TYR A 182 -0.09 -7.32 -1.27
C TYR A 182 -0.74 -6.74 0.00
N LYS A 183 -1.68 -5.83 -0.22
CA LYS A 183 -2.43 -5.10 0.81
C LYS A 183 -3.91 -5.09 0.43
N GLN A 184 -4.77 -5.43 1.38
CA GLN A 184 -6.17 -5.00 1.35
C GLN A 184 -6.20 -3.54 1.81
N GLN A 185 -6.20 -2.61 0.86
CA GLN A 185 -5.83 -1.22 1.11
C GLN A 185 -6.78 -0.48 2.07
N SER A 186 -8.04 -0.91 2.19
CA SER A 186 -8.99 -0.38 3.18
C SER A 186 -8.59 -0.64 4.64
N LYS A 187 -7.73 -1.64 4.87
CA LYS A 187 -7.38 -2.17 6.19
C LYS A 187 -5.92 -1.94 6.56
N ILE A 188 -5.09 -1.52 5.62
CA ILE A 188 -3.65 -1.35 5.84
C ILE A 188 -3.30 0.12 5.66
N HIS A 189 -2.51 0.66 6.58
CA HIS A 189 -1.99 2.01 6.49
C HIS A 189 -1.30 2.26 5.13
N ILE A 190 -1.54 3.45 4.56
CA ILE A 190 -1.00 3.81 3.25
C ILE A 190 0.46 4.21 3.40
N GLU A 191 1.33 3.40 2.81
CA GLU A 191 2.74 3.73 2.60
C GLU A 191 3.06 3.61 1.11
N TYR A 192 3.87 4.54 0.60
CA TYR A 192 4.31 4.54 -0.79
C TYR A 192 5.72 3.96 -0.91
N PRO A 193 5.97 3.06 -1.88
CA PRO A 193 7.32 2.60 -2.19
C PRO A 193 8.26 3.77 -2.53
N LYS A 194 9.50 3.67 -2.06
CA LYS A 194 10.56 4.67 -2.29
C LYS A 194 11.75 3.98 -2.97
N ILE A 195 12.52 4.71 -3.80
CA ILE A 195 13.79 4.19 -4.38
C ILE A 195 14.64 3.56 -3.26
N GLN A 196 14.74 4.27 -2.15
CA GLN A 196 15.49 3.86 -0.99
C GLN A 196 14.58 4.07 0.22
N SER A 197 14.08 2.97 0.80
CA SER A 197 13.30 3.03 2.03
C SER A 197 14.24 3.28 3.21
N PRO A 198 14.12 4.40 3.96
CA PRO A 198 14.96 4.66 5.13
C PRO A 198 14.88 3.52 6.15
N LYS A 199 13.68 2.97 6.34
CA LYS A 199 13.41 1.82 7.21
C LYS A 199 14.25 0.59 6.84
N LEU A 200 14.38 0.30 5.54
CA LEU A 200 15.19 -0.84 5.07
C LEU A 200 16.69 -0.58 5.20
N LEU A 201 17.15 0.67 5.04
CA LEU A 201 18.56 1.01 5.25
C LEU A 201 18.97 0.87 6.71
N GLU A 202 18.14 1.36 7.63
CA GLU A 202 18.40 1.25 9.06
C GLU A 202 18.44 -0.22 9.50
N LEU A 203 17.46 -1.02 9.06
CA LEU A 203 17.45 -2.45 9.32
C LEU A 203 18.67 -3.17 8.74
N LYS A 204 19.10 -2.78 7.51
CA LYS A 204 20.33 -3.29 6.90
C LYS A 204 21.55 -3.07 7.78
N GLU A 205 21.75 -1.85 8.26
CA GLU A 205 22.91 -1.50 9.07
C GLU A 205 23.00 -2.34 10.35
N VAL A 206 21.85 -2.71 10.93
CA VAL A 206 21.83 -3.58 12.10
C VAL A 206 22.03 -5.05 11.72
N LEU A 207 21.37 -5.55 10.69
CA LEU A 207 21.53 -6.93 10.22
C LEU A 207 22.99 -7.25 9.83
N ASP A 208 23.73 -6.28 9.30
CA ASP A 208 25.14 -6.44 8.91
C ASP A 208 26.09 -6.61 10.13
N LYS A 209 25.63 -6.35 11.36
CA LYS A 209 26.40 -6.59 12.60
C LYS A 209 26.34 -8.05 13.06
N TYR A 210 25.43 -8.85 12.53
CA TYR A 210 25.13 -10.20 13.00
C TYR A 210 25.35 -11.24 11.88
N ASP A 211 25.85 -12.41 12.27
CA ASP A 211 25.89 -13.58 11.40
C ASP A 211 24.63 -14.43 11.66
N ASN A 212 23.76 -14.52 10.65
CA ASN A 212 22.49 -15.25 10.70
C ASN A 212 21.58 -14.94 11.91
N PRO A 213 21.18 -13.67 12.13
CA PRO A 213 20.42 -13.28 13.33
C PRO A 213 19.01 -13.88 13.39
N THR A 214 18.52 -14.05 14.61
CA THR A 214 17.09 -14.23 14.90
C THR A 214 16.44 -12.88 15.17
N VAL A 215 15.28 -12.61 14.55
CA VAL A 215 14.64 -11.29 14.59
C VAL A 215 13.20 -11.40 15.07
N ILE A 216 12.73 -10.44 15.86
CA ILE A 216 11.31 -10.20 16.12
C ILE A 216 10.90 -8.94 15.36
N ASP A 217 9.98 -9.07 14.42
CA ASP A 217 9.25 -7.95 13.82
C ASP A 217 7.96 -7.74 14.62
N ALA A 218 7.99 -6.87 15.64
CA ALA A 218 6.98 -6.85 16.71
C ALA A 218 5.68 -6.11 16.36
N MET A 219 5.74 -5.27 15.33
CA MET A 219 4.63 -4.50 14.75
C MET A 219 4.67 -4.67 13.22
N CYS A 220 4.62 -5.93 12.78
CA CYS A 220 5.07 -6.30 11.44
C CYS A 220 4.18 -5.82 10.30
N GLY A 221 2.94 -5.40 10.58
CA GLY A 221 1.97 -5.01 9.58
C GLY A 221 1.83 -6.08 8.49
N PRO A 222 1.93 -5.70 7.20
CA PRO A 222 1.90 -6.67 6.10
C PRO A 222 3.23 -7.42 5.88
N GLY A 223 4.26 -7.19 6.70
CA GLY A 223 5.48 -7.99 6.76
C GLY A 223 6.70 -7.43 6.04
N THR A 224 6.71 -6.16 5.62
CA THR A 224 7.79 -5.60 4.78
C THR A 224 9.18 -5.78 5.39
N LEU A 225 9.35 -5.45 6.68
CA LEU A 225 10.65 -5.45 7.36
C LEU A 225 11.13 -6.87 7.67
N GLY A 226 10.28 -7.72 8.26
CA GLY A 226 10.62 -9.12 8.52
C GLY A 226 10.88 -9.93 7.24
N ILE A 227 10.12 -9.72 6.16
CA ILE A 227 10.41 -10.37 4.86
C ILE A 227 11.77 -9.91 4.32
N TYR A 228 12.09 -8.62 4.43
CA TYR A 228 13.41 -8.13 4.06
C TYR A 228 14.53 -8.78 4.88
N ALA A 229 14.35 -8.89 6.20
CA ALA A 229 15.33 -9.52 7.09
C ALA A 229 15.59 -10.98 6.65
N LEU A 230 14.55 -11.75 6.35
CA LEU A 230 14.67 -13.13 5.85
C LEU A 230 15.35 -13.23 4.48
N LYS A 231 15.01 -12.34 3.55
CA LYS A 231 15.64 -12.32 2.21
C LYS A 231 17.12 -11.94 2.26
N ARG A 232 17.53 -11.21 3.30
CA ARG A 232 18.93 -10.81 3.51
C ARG A 232 19.69 -11.97 4.18
N ASN A 233 19.78 -11.97 5.50
CA ASN A 233 20.60 -12.91 6.26
C ASN A 233 19.93 -13.40 7.55
N ALA A 234 18.71 -12.99 7.90
CA ALA A 234 18.09 -13.48 9.12
C ALA A 234 17.82 -14.99 9.02
N GLN A 235 18.20 -15.72 10.06
CA GLN A 235 17.95 -17.16 10.16
C GLN A 235 16.46 -17.44 10.33
N LYS A 236 15.80 -16.63 11.16
CA LYS A 236 14.40 -16.78 11.51
C LYS A 236 13.79 -15.45 11.92
N VAL A 237 12.53 -15.22 11.56
CA VAL A 237 11.76 -14.05 11.98
C VAL A 237 10.49 -14.45 12.70
N VAL A 238 10.27 -13.89 13.88
CA VAL A 238 8.97 -13.89 14.54
C VAL A 238 8.22 -12.65 14.09
N PHE A 239 7.12 -12.84 13.38
CA PHE A 239 6.21 -11.77 13.00
C PHE A 239 5.13 -11.65 14.07
N ASN A 240 4.97 -10.46 14.62
CA ASN A 240 3.87 -10.15 15.53
C ASN A 240 3.20 -8.84 15.09
N ASP A 241 1.89 -8.80 15.20
CA ASP A 241 1.13 -7.57 15.11
C ASP A 241 -0.11 -7.69 15.98
N ILE A 242 -0.54 -6.59 16.61
CA ILE A 242 -1.79 -6.62 17.38
C ILE A 242 -3.01 -6.64 16.47
N TYR A 243 -2.89 -6.07 15.27
CA TYR A 243 -3.97 -5.93 14.31
C TYR A 243 -4.15 -7.21 13.47
N PRO A 244 -5.25 -7.98 13.64
CA PRO A 244 -5.39 -9.29 13.02
C PRO A 244 -5.45 -9.25 11.49
N GLU A 245 -5.99 -8.18 10.89
CA GLU A 245 -6.04 -8.09 9.44
C GLU A 245 -4.66 -7.83 8.82
N ALA A 246 -3.72 -7.21 9.53
CA ALA A 246 -2.31 -7.16 9.09
C ALA A 246 -1.72 -8.57 8.97
N ILE A 247 -1.98 -9.44 9.95
CA ILE A 247 -1.55 -10.84 9.92
C ILE A 247 -2.13 -11.61 8.73
N ASP A 248 -3.39 -11.33 8.35
CA ASP A 248 -4.01 -11.94 7.17
C ASP A 248 -3.45 -11.44 5.83
N ASN A 249 -2.81 -10.27 5.83
CA ASN A 249 -2.05 -9.76 4.68
C ASN A 249 -0.65 -10.39 4.66
N LEU A 250 0.03 -10.42 5.82
CA LEU A 250 1.34 -11.05 6.02
C LEU A 250 1.36 -12.49 5.50
N LYS A 251 0.37 -13.32 5.84
CA LYS A 251 0.32 -14.72 5.38
C LYS A 251 0.38 -14.86 3.86
N VAL A 252 -0.31 -13.97 3.14
CA VAL A 252 -0.26 -13.94 1.66
C VAL A 252 1.12 -13.47 1.20
N ASN A 253 1.70 -12.47 1.87
CA ASN A 253 2.99 -11.92 1.48
C ASN A 253 4.15 -12.89 1.70
N LEU A 254 4.10 -13.72 2.74
CA LEU A 254 5.08 -14.79 2.97
C LEU A 254 5.06 -15.81 1.82
N ASP A 255 3.87 -16.23 1.39
CA ASP A 255 3.69 -17.15 0.25
C ASP A 255 4.16 -16.53 -1.08
N ILE A 256 3.74 -15.30 -1.37
CA ILE A 256 4.13 -14.58 -2.60
C ILE A 256 5.65 -14.37 -2.68
N ASN A 257 6.30 -14.09 -1.55
CA ASN A 257 7.75 -13.96 -1.47
C ASN A 257 8.49 -15.30 -1.33
N GLN A 258 7.77 -16.43 -1.38
CA GLN A 258 8.31 -17.79 -1.32
C GLN A 258 9.16 -18.03 -0.06
N ILE A 259 8.69 -17.49 1.08
CA ILE A 259 9.35 -17.68 2.36
C ILE A 259 9.00 -19.06 2.91
N GLU A 260 10.01 -19.87 3.20
CA GLU A 260 9.84 -21.20 3.76
C GLU A 260 9.26 -21.15 5.19
N SER A 261 8.33 -22.04 5.51
CA SER A 261 7.56 -22.01 6.76
C SER A 261 8.38 -22.27 8.03
N ASP A 262 9.56 -22.88 7.91
CA ASP A 262 10.48 -23.11 9.03
C ASP A 262 11.30 -21.86 9.41
N LYS A 263 11.33 -20.85 8.51
CA LYS A 263 12.03 -19.58 8.72
C LYS A 263 11.21 -18.54 9.48
N TYR A 264 9.96 -18.83 9.84
CA TYR A 264 9.15 -17.85 10.56
C TYR A 264 8.16 -18.44 11.54
N GLU A 265 7.74 -17.60 12.47
CA GLU A 265 6.58 -17.80 13.33
C GLU A 265 5.68 -16.56 13.25
N ILE A 266 4.38 -16.74 13.48
CA ILE A 266 3.39 -15.66 13.40
C ILE A 266 2.59 -15.63 14.70
N TYR A 267 2.52 -14.46 15.31
CA TYR A 267 1.71 -14.17 16.47
C TYR A 267 0.78 -12.99 16.21
N ASN A 268 -0.34 -12.97 16.93
CA ASN A 268 -1.26 -11.85 17.00
C ASN A 268 -1.48 -11.52 18.48
N LYS A 269 -0.52 -10.84 19.08
CA LYS A 269 -0.45 -10.57 20.52
C LYS A 269 -0.01 -9.14 20.80
N SER A 270 -0.31 -8.67 22.00
CA SER A 270 0.37 -7.49 22.54
C SER A 270 1.88 -7.80 22.67
N ILE A 271 2.71 -6.77 22.62
CA ILE A 271 4.17 -6.95 22.80
C ILE A 271 4.48 -7.41 24.23
N GLU A 272 3.64 -7.05 25.21
CA GLU A 272 3.73 -7.54 26.58
C GLU A 272 3.53 -9.05 26.65
N ASP A 273 2.39 -9.56 26.16
CA ASP A 273 2.10 -11.00 26.14
C ASP A 273 3.16 -11.78 25.35
N LEU A 274 3.61 -11.23 24.22
CA LEU A 274 4.69 -11.83 23.42
C LEU A 274 5.97 -11.96 24.26
N SER A 275 6.29 -10.97 25.08
CA SER A 275 7.48 -10.99 25.93
C SER A 275 7.37 -11.93 27.13
N GLU A 276 6.17 -12.10 27.69
CA GLU A 276 5.93 -13.01 28.82
C GLU A 276 5.95 -14.47 28.39
N ASP A 277 5.43 -14.78 27.20
CA ASP A 277 5.38 -16.13 26.65
C ASP A 277 6.72 -16.60 26.04
N THR A 278 7.70 -15.71 25.94
CA THR A 278 8.96 -15.97 25.24
C THR A 278 10.10 -16.25 26.22
N GLU A 279 10.57 -17.50 26.24
CA GLU A 279 11.73 -17.91 27.06
C GLU A 279 13.09 -17.76 26.34
N ILE A 280 13.07 -17.61 25.01
CA ILE A 280 14.27 -17.55 24.17
C ILE A 280 14.66 -16.10 23.92
N LYS A 281 15.97 -15.81 23.97
CA LYS A 281 16.49 -14.50 23.54
C LYS A 281 16.74 -14.45 22.03
N TYR A 282 16.17 -13.45 21.38
CA TYR A 282 16.38 -13.08 19.99
C TYR A 282 17.51 -12.05 19.86
N ASP A 283 18.11 -11.96 18.67
CA ASP A 283 19.19 -11.01 18.43
C ASP A 283 18.66 -9.58 18.26
N ILE A 284 17.62 -9.41 17.45
CA ILE A 284 17.11 -8.10 17.04
C ILE A 284 15.59 -8.04 17.27
N GLY A 285 15.10 -6.95 17.86
CA GLY A 285 13.68 -6.62 17.94
C GLY A 285 13.38 -5.34 17.17
N LEU A 286 12.35 -5.34 16.33
CA LEU A 286 11.92 -4.20 15.52
C LEU A 286 10.60 -3.63 16.06
N ILE A 287 10.52 -2.31 16.16
CA ILE A 287 9.30 -1.57 16.46
C ILE A 287 9.06 -0.59 15.31
N ASP A 288 8.05 -0.83 14.48
CA ASP A 288 7.58 0.08 13.43
C ASP A 288 6.20 0.61 13.83
N ALA A 289 6.18 1.59 14.72
CA ALA A 289 4.94 2.13 15.28
C ALA A 289 4.36 3.23 14.37
N PHE A 290 3.06 3.47 14.49
CA PHE A 290 2.45 4.61 13.82
C PHE A 290 3.09 5.94 14.26
N PRO A 291 3.10 6.98 13.39
CA PRO A 291 3.65 8.27 13.74
C PRO A 291 3.07 8.84 15.05
N ASN A 292 3.95 9.34 15.91
CA ASN A 292 3.64 9.95 17.23
C ASN A 292 3.17 8.97 18.32
N VAL A 293 3.22 7.66 18.10
CA VAL A 293 3.02 6.67 19.18
C VAL A 293 4.25 6.64 20.09
N ASP A 294 4.05 6.69 21.41
CA ASP A 294 5.14 6.49 22.37
C ASP A 294 5.50 5.00 22.44
N THR A 295 6.74 4.68 22.10
CA THR A 295 7.23 3.29 22.04
C THR A 295 8.03 2.88 23.27
N SER A 296 8.09 3.70 24.32
CA SER A 296 8.95 3.47 25.49
C SER A 296 8.65 2.13 26.18
N ASP A 297 7.36 1.83 26.38
CA ASP A 297 6.93 0.58 27.02
C ASP A 297 7.20 -0.62 26.11
N TYR A 298 6.89 -0.53 24.81
CA TYR A 298 7.19 -1.57 23.83
C TYR A 298 8.69 -1.90 23.78
N GLN A 299 9.54 -0.85 23.84
CA GLN A 299 10.98 -1.02 23.88
C GLN A 299 11.44 -1.72 25.16
N ALA A 300 10.85 -1.38 26.31
CA ALA A 300 11.17 -2.02 27.58
C ALA A 300 10.80 -3.51 27.58
N GLN A 301 9.63 -3.87 27.01
CA GLN A 301 9.19 -5.25 26.86
C GLN A 301 10.10 -6.03 25.91
N LEU A 302 10.40 -5.51 24.71
CA LEU A 302 11.28 -6.20 23.77
C LEU A 302 12.71 -6.36 24.30
N LYS A 303 13.24 -5.42 25.09
CA LYS A 303 14.58 -5.56 25.72
C LYS A 303 14.69 -6.75 26.67
N LYS A 304 13.57 -7.29 27.18
CA LYS A 304 13.55 -8.52 27.98
C LYS A 304 13.97 -9.73 27.12
N ILE A 305 13.50 -9.77 25.87
CA ILE A 305 13.61 -10.92 24.97
C ILE A 305 14.55 -10.71 23.77
N CYS A 306 15.04 -9.49 23.52
CA CYS A 306 15.97 -9.17 22.44
C CYS A 306 17.34 -8.69 22.98
N ARG A 307 18.39 -8.76 22.15
CA ARG A 307 19.71 -8.18 22.46
C ARG A 307 19.80 -6.73 22.02
N GLU A 308 19.39 -6.42 20.79
CA GLU A 308 19.28 -5.07 20.24
C GLU A 308 17.81 -4.79 19.88
N VAL A 309 17.33 -3.57 20.17
CA VAL A 309 15.97 -3.15 19.81
C VAL A 309 16.07 -1.87 18.99
N ILE A 310 15.47 -1.90 17.80
CA ILE A 310 15.46 -0.80 16.83
C ILE A 310 14.04 -0.26 16.72
N ILE A 311 13.92 1.05 16.64
CA ILE A 311 12.66 1.74 16.36
C ILE A 311 12.79 2.32 14.96
N ILE A 312 11.86 1.97 14.07
CA ILE A 312 11.89 2.24 12.63
C ILE A 312 10.74 3.18 12.23
#